data_AF-A0A367ZJ55-F1
#
_entry.id   AF-A0A367ZJ55-F1
#
_cell.length_a   1.000
_cell.length_b   1.000
_cell.length_c   1.000
_cell.angle_alpha   90.00
_cell.angle_beta   90.00
_cell.angle_gamma   90.00
#
_symmetry.space_group_name_H-M   'P 1'
#
loop_
_entity.id
_entity.type
_entity.pdbx_description
1 polymer ?
#
loop_
_entity_poly.entity_id
_entity_poly.type
_entity_poly.pdbx_seq_one_letter_code
_entity_poly.pdbx_strand_id
1 'polypeptide(L)'
;MRAVLSTLVSVVLLLTPFLPVFGAPEVLSKKDLDEQEMQEPKPVIEFRDGAFRELVQKVQQEVDADVKAGKLDPRDQKAFKAELVKRLAPARQKCLEFRATLKKPEHRLVLDFLQLGMYAEIGAVEWLEELTGNWGGEIGDDMVLAGAEGLIQNGGDLTPELTTRLEGIAKNGNEEAQATAKRLLDPFFRNPVGLPFPAFPAGKKTQDGQALSLDRFKGKVLLVDFWATWCPPCKAEVPNLVAAYQAYKDKGFEIVGISFDEDKDDLDKYLAENKMAWPQYFDGKGWGNEVGQTYGIRSIPAMYLLDGDGKVLAAGQELRGGGLEKILAAHFGKK
;
A
#
# COMPACT_ATOMS: atom_id res chain seq x y z
N MET A 1 -15.76 -12.32 -9.38
CA MET A 1 -14.59 -13.09 -8.91
C MET A 1 -14.03 -13.95 -10.04
N ARG A 2 -13.34 -13.37 -11.04
CA ARG A 2 -12.85 -14.12 -12.22
C ARG A 2 -11.52 -13.62 -12.81
N ALA A 3 -10.82 -12.75 -12.08
CA ALA A 3 -9.74 -11.91 -12.63
C ALA A 3 -8.43 -11.90 -11.81
N VAL A 4 -8.38 -12.54 -10.64
CA VAL A 4 -7.26 -12.42 -9.67
C VAL A 4 -6.36 -13.66 -9.65
N LEU A 5 -6.73 -14.72 -10.39
CA LEU A 5 -6.06 -16.01 -10.26
C LEU A 5 -4.66 -16.01 -10.89
N SER A 6 -4.49 -15.45 -12.09
CA SER A 6 -3.34 -15.67 -13.00
C SER A 6 -1.93 -15.21 -12.54
N THR A 7 -1.22 -16.01 -11.72
CA THR A 7 0.26 -16.23 -11.72
C THR A 7 0.73 -17.32 -10.71
N LEU A 8 2.03 -17.70 -10.77
CA LEU A 8 2.88 -18.50 -9.84
C LEU A 8 2.99 -20.09 -9.70
N VAL A 9 3.45 -20.91 -10.71
CA VAL A 9 3.96 -22.37 -10.62
C VAL A 9 4.87 -23.05 -11.72
N SER A 10 6.11 -23.44 -11.40
CA SER A 10 6.74 -24.79 -11.61
C SER A 10 8.19 -24.85 -11.11
N VAL A 11 8.60 -25.94 -10.42
CA VAL A 11 9.92 -26.09 -9.71
C VAL A 11 10.48 -27.52 -9.87
N VAL A 12 11.78 -27.90 -9.80
CA VAL A 12 13.13 -27.27 -9.60
C VAL A 12 14.03 -27.60 -10.85
N LEU A 13 15.33 -27.98 -10.94
CA LEU A 13 16.52 -28.22 -10.08
C LEU A 13 17.82 -28.38 -10.93
N LEU A 14 18.97 -27.79 -10.56
CA LEU A 14 20.33 -28.41 -10.67
C LEU A 14 21.41 -27.62 -9.91
N LEU A 15 22.59 -28.23 -9.67
CA LEU A 15 23.60 -27.76 -8.72
C LEU A 15 24.74 -26.91 -9.33
N THR A 16 24.80 -25.64 -8.93
CA THR A 16 26.04 -24.86 -8.75
C THR A 16 25.88 -24.02 -7.48
N PRO A 17 26.95 -23.66 -6.76
CA PRO A 17 26.86 -22.55 -5.82
C PRO A 17 26.55 -21.28 -6.64
N PHE A 18 25.37 -20.71 -6.44
CA PHE A 18 25.22 -19.29 -6.72
C PHE A 18 26.19 -18.56 -5.79
N LEU A 19 27.32 -18.11 -6.34
CA LEU A 19 27.83 -16.83 -5.93
C LEU A 19 26.66 -15.84 -6.11
N PRO A 20 26.28 -15.06 -5.09
CA PRO A 20 25.51 -13.85 -5.30
C PRO A 20 26.15 -13.00 -6.41
N VAL A 21 25.38 -12.11 -7.03
CA VAL A 21 25.91 -11.18 -8.03
C VAL A 21 26.72 -10.08 -7.32
N PHE A 22 27.86 -10.48 -6.73
CA PHE A 22 28.86 -9.64 -6.05
C PHE A 22 29.68 -8.81 -7.06
N GLY A 23 29.01 -8.22 -8.03
CA GLY A 23 29.48 -6.95 -8.59
C GLY A 23 29.29 -5.85 -7.55
N ALA A 24 29.86 -4.67 -7.81
CA ALA A 24 29.29 -3.46 -7.23
C ALA A 24 27.88 -3.26 -7.83
N PRO A 25 26.88 -2.79 -7.06
CA PRO A 25 25.55 -2.50 -7.59
C PRO A 25 25.61 -1.60 -8.83
N GLU A 26 24.70 -1.83 -9.77
CA GLU A 26 24.56 -1.01 -10.96
C GLU A 26 24.05 0.38 -10.57
N VAL A 27 24.73 1.43 -11.04
CA VAL A 27 24.38 2.82 -10.71
C VAL A 27 23.92 3.53 -11.97
N LEU A 28 22.69 4.04 -11.92
CA LEU A 28 22.10 4.98 -12.86
C LEU A 28 21.50 6.14 -12.04
N SER A 29 21.49 7.35 -12.58
CA SER A 29 20.72 8.48 -12.04
C SER A 29 19.47 8.72 -12.87
N LYS A 30 18.53 9.50 -12.33
CA LYS A 30 17.31 9.93 -13.05
C LYS A 30 17.59 10.86 -14.25
N LYS A 31 18.87 11.19 -14.51
CA LYS A 31 19.34 11.98 -15.66
C LYS A 31 20.01 11.12 -16.75
N ASP A 32 20.33 9.87 -16.42
CA ASP A 32 20.88 8.87 -17.35
C ASP A 32 19.76 8.00 -17.96
N LEU A 33 18.50 8.40 -17.78
CA LEU A 33 17.29 7.76 -18.27
C LEU A 33 16.41 8.81 -18.96
N ASP A 34 16.05 8.59 -20.21
CA ASP A 34 15.01 9.38 -20.89
C ASP A 34 13.65 8.66 -20.96
N GLU A 35 12.61 9.37 -21.44
CA GLU A 35 11.25 8.82 -21.55
C GLU A 35 11.13 7.63 -22.52
N GLN A 36 12.11 7.39 -23.39
CA GLN A 36 12.16 6.25 -24.31
C GLN A 36 12.87 5.06 -23.67
N GLU A 37 13.91 5.29 -22.87
CA GLU A 37 14.63 4.25 -22.13
C GLU A 37 13.82 3.66 -20.97
N MET A 38 12.79 4.37 -20.50
CA MET A 38 11.75 3.86 -19.58
C MET A 38 10.65 3.03 -20.26
N GLN A 39 10.60 2.95 -21.60
CA GLN A 39 9.70 2.04 -22.30
C GLN A 39 10.25 0.61 -22.27
N GLU A 40 9.38 -0.41 -22.26
CA GLU A 40 9.84 -1.80 -22.32
C GLU A 40 10.68 -2.04 -23.58
N PRO A 41 11.98 -2.34 -23.46
CA PRO A 41 12.82 -2.49 -24.62
C PRO A 41 12.48 -3.81 -25.30
N LYS A 42 12.49 -3.82 -26.63
CA LYS A 42 12.04 -4.96 -27.45
C LYS A 42 12.49 -6.36 -26.95
N PRO A 43 13.74 -6.60 -26.51
CA PRO A 43 14.14 -7.91 -25.97
C PRO A 43 13.38 -8.33 -24.71
N VAL A 44 13.05 -7.37 -23.82
CA VAL A 44 12.25 -7.63 -22.61
C VAL A 44 10.81 -7.96 -22.97
N ILE A 45 10.24 -7.26 -23.96
CA ILE A 45 8.93 -7.62 -24.53
C ILE A 45 8.97 -9.06 -25.08
N GLU A 46 9.93 -9.39 -25.95
CA GLU A 46 10.05 -10.72 -26.56
C GLU A 46 10.25 -11.84 -25.52
N PHE A 47 11.02 -11.60 -24.46
CA PHE A 47 11.17 -12.53 -23.33
C PHE A 47 9.87 -12.70 -22.53
N ARG A 48 9.26 -11.58 -22.12
CA ARG A 48 8.03 -11.55 -21.32
C ARG A 48 6.89 -12.25 -22.06
N ASP A 49 6.72 -11.94 -23.34
CA ASP A 49 5.58 -12.38 -24.15
C ASP A 49 5.69 -13.82 -24.66
N GLY A 50 6.91 -14.38 -24.71
CA GLY A 50 7.20 -15.76 -25.05
C GLY A 50 7.35 -16.66 -23.82
N ALA A 51 8.54 -17.24 -23.64
CA ALA A 51 8.78 -18.31 -22.66
C ALA A 51 8.46 -17.95 -21.21
N PHE A 52 8.58 -16.67 -20.82
CA PHE A 52 8.17 -16.24 -19.48
C PHE A 52 6.64 -16.33 -19.31
N ARG A 53 5.85 -15.77 -20.25
CA ARG A 53 4.39 -15.91 -20.29
C ARG A 53 3.94 -17.36 -20.34
N GLU A 54 4.55 -18.19 -21.19
CA GLU A 54 4.16 -19.62 -21.30
C GLU A 54 4.36 -20.36 -19.98
N LEU A 55 5.53 -20.17 -19.35
CA LEU A 55 5.78 -20.68 -18.01
C LEU A 55 4.69 -20.15 -17.08
N VAL A 56 4.53 -18.83 -16.98
CA VAL A 56 3.53 -18.06 -16.20
C VAL A 56 2.05 -18.37 -16.52
N GLN A 57 1.76 -19.17 -17.55
CA GLN A 57 0.42 -19.72 -17.83
C GLN A 57 0.25 -21.19 -17.43
N LYS A 58 1.25 -22.06 -17.64
CA LYS A 58 1.28 -23.43 -17.09
C LYS A 58 1.17 -23.37 -15.56
N VAL A 59 2.05 -22.54 -15.01
CA VAL A 59 1.94 -21.86 -13.73
C VAL A 59 0.50 -21.72 -13.27
N GLN A 60 -0.33 -20.93 -13.94
CA GLN A 60 -1.65 -20.66 -13.36
C GLN A 60 -2.53 -21.89 -13.28
N GLN A 61 -2.50 -22.72 -14.31
CA GLN A 61 -3.38 -23.87 -14.44
C GLN A 61 -3.19 -24.85 -13.27
N GLU A 62 -1.99 -24.87 -12.67
CA GLU A 62 -1.66 -25.67 -11.49
C GLU A 62 -2.14 -25.04 -10.17
N VAL A 63 -2.14 -23.70 -10.04
CA VAL A 63 -2.81 -23.03 -8.89
C VAL A 63 -4.32 -23.26 -8.97
N ASP A 64 -4.92 -23.01 -10.15
CA ASP A 64 -6.37 -23.15 -10.38
C ASP A 64 -6.86 -24.56 -10.10
N ALA A 65 -6.11 -25.57 -10.56
CA ALA A 65 -6.44 -26.98 -10.33
C ALA A 65 -6.41 -27.33 -8.84
N ASP A 66 -5.40 -26.88 -8.10
CA ASP A 66 -5.23 -27.22 -6.68
C ASP A 66 -6.18 -26.44 -5.76
N VAL A 67 -6.49 -25.18 -6.09
CA VAL A 67 -7.53 -24.38 -5.41
C VAL A 67 -8.91 -24.99 -5.66
N LYS A 68 -9.23 -25.35 -6.91
CA LYS A 68 -10.50 -26.02 -7.26
C LYS A 68 -10.62 -27.41 -6.63
N ALA A 69 -9.50 -28.10 -6.41
CA ALA A 69 -9.45 -29.38 -5.71
C ALA A 69 -9.44 -29.26 -4.17
N GLY A 70 -9.44 -28.04 -3.61
CA GLY A 70 -9.40 -27.80 -2.16
C GLY A 70 -8.08 -28.17 -1.48
N LYS A 71 -6.99 -28.34 -2.24
CA LYS A 71 -5.64 -28.62 -1.71
C LYS A 71 -4.90 -27.35 -1.30
N LEU A 72 -5.30 -26.21 -1.85
CA LEU A 72 -4.66 -24.91 -1.69
C LEU A 72 -5.75 -23.88 -1.39
N ASP A 73 -5.71 -23.25 -0.21
CA ASP A 73 -6.72 -22.28 0.21
C ASP A 73 -6.19 -20.84 0.08
N PRO A 74 -6.73 -20.02 -0.85
CA PRO A 74 -6.29 -18.62 -1.00
C PRO A 74 -6.67 -17.73 0.20
N ARG A 75 -7.44 -18.24 1.18
CA ARG A 75 -7.74 -17.54 2.43
C ARG A 75 -6.61 -17.67 3.46
N ASP A 76 -5.84 -18.76 3.43
CA ASP A 76 -4.57 -18.83 4.15
C ASP A 76 -3.50 -18.12 3.31
N GLN A 77 -3.49 -16.79 3.39
CA GLN A 77 -2.56 -15.96 2.64
C GLN A 77 -1.09 -16.34 2.88
N LYS A 78 -0.74 -16.87 4.06
CA LYS A 78 0.64 -17.27 4.37
C LYS A 78 1.02 -18.56 3.67
N ALA A 79 0.20 -19.60 3.78
CA ALA A 79 0.44 -20.87 3.08
C ALA A 79 0.33 -20.69 1.55
N PHE A 80 -0.63 -19.89 1.09
CA PHE A 80 -0.82 -19.55 -0.32
C PHE A 80 0.43 -18.89 -0.89
N LYS A 81 0.85 -17.73 -0.35
CA LYS A 81 2.04 -17.01 -0.80
C LYS A 81 3.32 -17.86 -0.71
N ALA A 82 3.55 -18.58 0.39
CA ALA A 82 4.71 -19.46 0.52
C ALA A 82 4.72 -20.61 -0.50
N GLU A 83 3.54 -21.12 -0.89
CA GLU A 83 3.42 -22.07 -1.99
C GLU A 83 3.73 -21.38 -3.32
N LEU A 84 3.11 -20.23 -3.63
CA LEU A 84 3.36 -19.46 -4.85
C LEU A 84 4.85 -19.11 -5.05
N VAL A 85 5.61 -18.82 -3.99
CA VAL A 85 7.07 -18.57 -4.05
C VAL A 85 7.85 -19.83 -4.43
N LYS A 86 7.66 -20.97 -3.73
CA LYS A 86 8.27 -22.25 -4.16
C LYS A 86 7.96 -22.52 -5.62
N ARG A 87 6.71 -22.28 -5.97
CA ARG A 87 6.13 -22.57 -7.25
C ARG A 87 6.77 -21.64 -8.32
N LEU A 88 6.98 -20.34 -8.15
CA LEU A 88 7.60 -19.50 -9.20
C LEU A 88 9.09 -19.70 -9.52
N ALA A 89 9.88 -20.39 -8.70
CA ALA A 89 11.34 -20.15 -8.68
C ALA A 89 12.08 -20.32 -10.04
N PRO A 90 11.76 -21.31 -10.91
CA PRO A 90 12.23 -21.34 -12.29
C PRO A 90 11.83 -20.19 -13.22
N ALA A 91 10.73 -19.47 -13.00
CA ALA A 91 10.45 -18.26 -13.76
C ALA A 91 11.40 -17.13 -13.33
N ARG A 92 11.65 -17.00 -12.02
CA ARG A 92 12.74 -16.15 -11.48
C ARG A 92 14.09 -16.56 -12.08
N GLN A 93 14.42 -17.85 -12.12
CA GLN A 93 15.65 -18.36 -12.74
C GLN A 93 15.73 -17.96 -14.22
N LYS A 94 14.63 -18.02 -14.98
CA LYS A 94 14.58 -17.54 -16.36
C LYS A 94 14.75 -16.03 -16.47
N CYS A 95 14.21 -15.24 -15.54
CA CYS A 95 14.50 -13.80 -15.46
C CYS A 95 15.98 -13.53 -15.17
N LEU A 96 16.61 -14.26 -14.24
CA LEU A 96 18.04 -14.12 -13.92
C LEU A 96 18.94 -14.49 -15.11
N GLU A 97 18.66 -15.62 -15.77
CA GLU A 97 19.34 -16.03 -17.00
C GLU A 97 19.20 -14.98 -18.11
N PHE A 98 17.98 -14.45 -18.31
CA PHE A 98 17.73 -13.43 -19.32
C PHE A 98 18.38 -12.08 -18.97
N ARG A 99 18.34 -11.64 -17.70
CA ARG A 99 19.01 -10.44 -17.18
C ARG A 99 20.50 -10.44 -17.50
N ALA A 100 21.16 -11.60 -17.39
CA ALA A 100 22.55 -11.78 -17.74
C ALA A 100 22.85 -11.64 -19.25
N THR A 101 21.85 -11.78 -20.14
CA THR A 101 22.00 -11.53 -21.58
C THR A 101 21.85 -10.04 -21.96
N LEU A 102 21.18 -9.25 -21.12
CA LEU A 102 20.96 -7.83 -21.36
C LEU A 102 22.27 -7.06 -21.19
N LYS A 103 22.66 -6.30 -22.23
CA LYS A 103 23.92 -5.53 -22.25
C LYS A 103 23.80 -4.14 -21.64
N LYS A 104 22.64 -3.49 -21.86
CA LYS A 104 22.28 -2.15 -21.37
C LYS A 104 21.75 -2.26 -19.92
N PRO A 105 22.23 -1.47 -18.94
CA PRO A 105 21.69 -1.48 -17.59
C PRO A 105 20.24 -0.98 -17.54
N GLU A 106 19.84 0.02 -18.34
CA GLU A 106 18.43 0.49 -18.40
C GLU A 106 17.47 -0.66 -18.75
N HIS A 107 17.86 -1.56 -19.67
CA HIS A 107 17.06 -2.74 -19.99
C HIS A 107 16.94 -3.72 -18.80
N ARG A 108 17.98 -3.84 -17.97
CA ARG A 108 17.94 -4.65 -16.74
C ARG A 108 17.06 -3.98 -15.69
N LEU A 109 17.11 -2.65 -15.58
CA LEU A 109 16.28 -1.88 -14.65
C LEU A 109 14.79 -2.09 -14.94
N VAL A 110 14.37 -2.00 -16.21
CA VAL A 110 12.98 -2.28 -16.59
C VAL A 110 12.58 -3.73 -16.30
N LEU A 111 13.44 -4.71 -16.62
CA LEU A 111 13.20 -6.12 -16.28
C LEU A 111 13.10 -6.35 -14.77
N ASP A 112 13.90 -5.65 -13.97
CA ASP A 112 13.89 -5.75 -12.51
C ASP A 112 12.65 -5.08 -11.91
N PHE A 113 12.25 -3.88 -12.38
CA PHE A 113 11.02 -3.21 -11.95
C PHE A 113 9.76 -4.06 -12.20
N LEU A 114 9.70 -4.76 -13.34
CA LEU A 114 8.60 -5.69 -13.67
C LEU A 114 8.54 -6.90 -12.71
N GLN A 115 9.65 -7.29 -12.10
CA GLN A 115 9.69 -8.34 -11.07
C GLN A 115 9.38 -7.82 -9.67
N LEU A 116 9.74 -6.56 -9.37
CA LEU A 116 9.68 -5.96 -8.03
C LEU A 116 8.27 -6.05 -7.42
N GLY A 117 7.25 -5.60 -8.15
CA GLY A 117 5.86 -5.64 -7.70
C GLY A 117 5.36 -7.07 -7.45
N MET A 118 5.71 -8.00 -8.33
CA MET A 118 5.35 -9.42 -8.20
C MET A 118 6.03 -10.06 -6.99
N TYR A 119 7.31 -9.79 -6.73
CA TYR A 119 8.02 -10.32 -5.55
C TYR A 119 7.48 -9.74 -4.25
N ALA A 120 7.08 -8.47 -4.25
CA ALA A 120 6.43 -7.81 -3.12
C ALA A 120 5.02 -8.37 -2.84
N GLU A 121 4.19 -8.53 -3.89
CA GLU A 121 2.84 -9.10 -3.80
C GLU A 121 2.84 -10.49 -3.14
N ILE A 122 3.80 -11.33 -3.51
CA ILE A 122 3.85 -12.74 -3.14
C ILE A 122 4.68 -12.98 -1.86
N GLY A 123 5.21 -11.91 -1.24
CA GLY A 123 6.04 -12.01 -0.05
C GLY A 123 7.38 -12.73 -0.28
N ALA A 124 7.94 -12.67 -1.50
CA ALA A 124 9.25 -13.23 -1.83
C ALA A 124 10.38 -12.32 -1.34
N VAL A 125 10.49 -12.17 -0.02
CA VAL A 125 11.38 -11.23 0.66
C VAL A 125 12.85 -11.37 0.23
N GLU A 126 13.40 -12.59 0.26
CA GLU A 126 14.78 -12.86 -0.17
C GLU A 126 15.02 -12.43 -1.63
N TRP A 127 14.04 -12.65 -2.50
CA TRP A 127 14.12 -12.28 -3.92
C TRP A 127 14.02 -10.78 -4.12
N LEU A 128 13.28 -10.08 -3.25
CA LEU A 128 13.15 -8.63 -3.22
C LEU A 128 14.44 -7.96 -2.73
N GLU A 129 15.08 -8.52 -1.71
CA GLU A 129 16.36 -8.06 -1.16
C GLU A 129 17.48 -8.25 -2.19
N GLU A 130 17.60 -9.43 -2.81
CA GLU A 130 18.51 -9.67 -3.94
C GLU A 130 18.25 -8.71 -5.12
N LEU A 131 16.98 -8.55 -5.54
CA LEU A 131 16.62 -7.74 -6.71
C LEU A 131 16.90 -6.25 -6.51
N THR A 132 16.55 -5.71 -5.33
CA THR A 132 16.87 -4.33 -4.97
C THR A 132 18.36 -4.16 -4.66
N GLY A 133 19.08 -5.21 -4.28
CA GLY A 133 20.53 -5.22 -4.09
C GLY A 133 21.35 -5.04 -5.38
N ASN A 134 20.74 -5.30 -6.54
CA ASN A 134 21.37 -5.06 -7.85
C ASN A 134 21.64 -3.58 -8.14
N TRP A 135 20.99 -2.64 -7.44
CA TRP A 135 20.93 -1.22 -7.80
C TRP A 135 21.47 -0.30 -6.69
N GLY A 136 22.17 0.76 -7.09
CA GLY A 136 22.72 1.80 -6.21
C GLY A 136 22.47 3.22 -6.72
N GLY A 137 22.75 4.21 -5.87
CA GLY A 137 22.38 5.61 -6.14
C GLY A 137 20.87 5.83 -6.04
N GLU A 138 20.34 6.90 -6.65
CA GLU A 138 18.90 7.22 -6.58
C GLU A 138 18.00 6.09 -7.06
N ILE A 139 18.42 5.33 -8.07
CA ILE A 139 17.66 4.18 -8.58
C ILE A 139 17.71 3.00 -7.60
N GLY A 140 18.79 2.83 -6.84
CA GLY A 140 18.86 1.89 -5.73
C GLY A 140 17.92 2.28 -4.58
N ASP A 141 17.87 3.57 -4.23
CA ASP A 141 16.96 4.12 -3.23
C ASP A 141 15.49 3.91 -3.65
N ASP A 142 15.12 4.31 -4.88
CA ASP A 142 13.79 4.10 -5.45
C ASP A 142 13.36 2.63 -5.44
N MET A 143 14.26 1.71 -5.82
CA MET A 143 14.00 0.26 -5.83
C MET A 143 13.72 -0.27 -4.41
N VAL A 144 14.45 0.18 -3.39
CA VAL A 144 14.20 -0.17 -1.99
C VAL A 144 12.85 0.39 -1.53
N LEU A 145 12.54 1.65 -1.84
CA LEU A 145 11.29 2.30 -1.44
C LEU A 145 10.07 1.60 -2.03
N ALA A 146 10.07 1.36 -3.34
CA ALA A 146 8.98 0.71 -4.05
C ALA A 146 8.82 -0.77 -3.65
N GLY A 147 9.93 -1.49 -3.41
CA GLY A 147 9.89 -2.86 -2.90
C GLY A 147 9.32 -2.93 -1.48
N ALA A 148 9.80 -2.09 -0.57
CA ALA A 148 9.32 -2.00 0.80
C ALA A 148 7.85 -1.59 0.88
N GLU A 149 7.43 -0.55 0.14
CA GLU A 149 6.03 -0.15 0.08
C GLU A 149 5.14 -1.28 -0.47
N GLY A 150 5.53 -1.92 -1.58
CA GLY A 150 4.78 -3.05 -2.14
C GLY A 150 4.62 -4.20 -1.15
N LEU A 151 5.66 -4.51 -0.36
CA LEU A 151 5.64 -5.58 0.64
C LEU A 151 4.65 -5.25 1.76
N ILE A 152 4.69 -4.01 2.28
CA ILE A 152 3.78 -3.50 3.31
C ILE A 152 2.32 -3.51 2.80
N GLN A 153 2.07 -2.98 1.60
CA GLN A 153 0.73 -2.96 0.99
C GLN A 153 0.13 -4.37 0.82
N ASN A 154 0.98 -5.40 0.72
CA ASN A 154 0.60 -6.80 0.57
C ASN A 154 0.65 -7.61 1.88
N GLY A 155 0.75 -6.93 3.03
CA GLY A 155 0.71 -7.54 4.37
C GLY A 155 1.98 -8.27 4.79
N GLY A 156 3.12 -7.93 4.20
CA GLY A 156 4.44 -8.37 4.64
C GLY A 156 5.12 -7.36 5.57
N ASP A 157 5.90 -7.88 6.52
CA ASP A 157 6.72 -7.06 7.43
C ASP A 157 8.05 -6.65 6.79
N LEU A 158 8.60 -5.50 7.21
CA LEU A 158 9.97 -5.11 6.89
C LEU A 158 10.98 -6.03 7.60
N THR A 159 11.96 -6.53 6.85
CA THR A 159 13.11 -7.25 7.41
C THR A 159 14.08 -6.31 8.11
N PRO A 160 15.03 -6.83 8.92
CA PRO A 160 16.17 -6.06 9.40
C PRO A 160 16.98 -5.41 8.27
N GLU A 161 17.21 -6.10 7.14
CA GLU A 161 17.97 -5.52 6.03
C GLU A 161 17.20 -4.38 5.36
N LEU A 162 15.94 -4.58 4.96
CA LEU A 162 15.12 -3.50 4.38
C LEU A 162 14.97 -2.32 5.36
N THR A 163 14.86 -2.60 6.66
CA THR A 163 14.85 -1.55 7.71
C THR A 163 16.16 -0.76 7.71
N THR A 164 17.33 -1.41 7.77
CA THR A 164 18.63 -0.71 7.73
C THR A 164 18.87 0.04 6.42
N ARG A 165 18.38 -0.48 5.28
CA ARG A 165 18.45 0.22 3.99
C ARG A 165 17.56 1.47 3.99
N LEU A 166 16.31 1.36 4.49
CA LEU A 166 15.42 2.51 4.68
C LEU A 166 15.98 3.53 5.67
N GLU A 167 16.62 3.12 6.77
CA GLU A 167 17.32 4.03 7.70
C GLU A 167 18.47 4.80 7.00
N GLY A 168 19.18 4.12 6.11
CA GLY A 168 20.18 4.73 5.22
C GLY A 168 19.59 5.79 4.31
N ILE A 169 18.47 5.49 3.63
CA ILE A 169 17.78 6.41 2.72
C ILE A 169 17.18 7.59 3.50
N ALA A 170 16.52 7.33 4.64
CA ALA A 170 15.95 8.33 5.54
C ALA A 170 16.96 9.36 6.05
N LYS A 171 18.26 8.99 6.07
CA LYS A 171 19.35 9.88 6.49
C LYS A 171 20.08 10.56 5.32
N ASN A 172 20.28 9.87 4.20
CA ASN A 172 21.25 10.29 3.17
C ASN A 172 20.68 10.42 1.74
N GLY A 173 19.46 9.95 1.47
CA GLY A 173 18.83 10.05 0.15
C GLY A 173 18.43 11.48 -0.22
N ASN A 174 17.84 11.66 -1.41
CA ASN A 174 17.20 12.93 -1.79
C ASN A 174 15.96 13.24 -0.91
N GLU A 175 15.39 14.44 -1.01
CA GLU A 175 14.32 14.90 -0.10
C GLU A 175 13.05 14.03 -0.16
N GLU A 176 12.64 13.60 -1.35
CA GLU A 176 11.49 12.73 -1.58
C GLU A 176 11.74 11.31 -1.05
N ALA A 177 12.92 10.75 -1.35
CA ALA A 177 13.35 9.44 -0.87
C ALA A 177 13.45 9.41 0.67
N GLN A 178 13.99 10.47 1.27
CA GLN A 178 14.04 10.65 2.71
C GLN A 178 12.65 10.69 3.34
N ALA A 179 11.72 11.47 2.78
CA ALA A 179 10.35 11.56 3.29
C ALA A 179 9.63 10.21 3.22
N THR A 180 9.79 9.50 2.11
CA THR A 180 9.18 8.18 1.88
C THR A 180 9.80 7.12 2.79
N ALA A 181 11.11 7.09 2.96
CA ALA A 181 11.79 6.17 3.88
C ALA A 181 11.36 6.41 5.35
N LYS A 182 11.30 7.67 5.80
CA LYS A 182 10.82 8.03 7.16
C LYS A 182 9.38 7.55 7.38
N ARG A 183 8.51 7.68 6.38
CA ARG A 183 7.14 7.15 6.40
C ARG A 183 7.11 5.62 6.49
N LEU A 184 7.90 4.91 5.70
CA LEU A 184 7.89 3.43 5.69
C LEU A 184 8.48 2.84 6.98
N LEU A 185 9.44 3.53 7.62
CA LEU A 185 10.00 3.13 8.91
C LEU A 185 8.98 3.27 10.06
N ASP A 186 8.17 4.34 10.05
CA ASP A 186 7.14 4.57 11.07
C ASP A 186 6.13 3.39 11.12
N PRO A 187 5.99 2.70 12.28
CA PRO A 187 5.02 1.63 12.43
C PRO A 187 3.57 2.04 12.11
N PHE A 188 3.19 3.31 12.35
CA PHE A 188 1.83 3.78 12.14
C PHE A 188 1.39 3.70 10.67
N PHE A 189 2.29 4.01 9.73
CA PHE A 189 1.97 3.95 8.30
C PHE A 189 2.07 2.52 7.71
N ARG A 190 2.52 1.54 8.51
CA ARG A 190 2.54 0.11 8.14
C ARG A 190 1.34 -0.65 8.70
N ASN A 191 1.14 -0.58 10.01
CA ASN A 191 -0.03 -1.12 10.69
C ASN A 191 -0.43 -0.18 11.84
N PRO A 192 -1.45 0.68 11.66
CA PRO A 192 -1.81 1.67 12.66
C PRO A 192 -2.51 1.07 13.90
N VAL A 193 -3.05 -0.16 13.81
CA VAL A 193 -3.94 -0.72 14.85
C VAL A 193 -3.20 -0.94 16.17
N GLY A 194 -3.77 -0.41 17.26
CA GLY A 194 -3.20 -0.42 18.60
C GLY A 194 -2.20 0.73 18.88
N LEU A 195 -1.76 1.46 17.86
CA LEU A 195 -0.85 2.59 17.99
C LEU A 195 -1.61 3.91 18.25
N PRO A 196 -0.98 4.91 18.89
CA PRO A 196 -1.55 6.26 18.96
C PRO A 196 -1.65 6.88 17.56
N PHE A 197 -2.76 7.53 17.25
CA PHE A 197 -2.92 8.29 16.01
C PHE A 197 -2.06 9.57 16.06
N PRO A 198 -1.24 9.87 15.04
CA PRO A 198 -0.45 11.10 14.99
C PRO A 198 -1.34 12.34 15.10
N ALA A 199 -0.87 13.37 15.81
CA ALA A 199 -1.62 14.60 15.99
C ALA A 199 -1.85 15.33 14.65
N PHE A 200 -3.05 15.89 14.48
CA PHE A 200 -3.38 16.71 13.31
C PHE A 200 -2.44 17.93 13.19
N PRO A 201 -2.16 18.42 11.96
CA PRO A 201 -1.32 19.59 11.76
C PRO A 201 -1.81 20.82 12.53
N ALA A 202 -0.88 21.53 13.18
CA ALA A 202 -1.21 22.66 14.05
C ALA A 202 -1.90 23.80 13.28
N GLY A 203 -2.83 24.49 13.95
CA GLY A 203 -3.55 25.64 13.40
C GLY A 203 -4.67 25.31 12.41
N LYS A 204 -4.86 24.03 12.02
CA LYS A 204 -5.98 23.60 11.17
C LYS A 204 -7.32 23.69 11.90
N LYS A 205 -8.38 23.91 11.12
CA LYS A 205 -9.75 24.11 11.62
C LYS A 205 -10.77 23.37 10.75
N THR A 206 -11.85 22.93 11.38
CA THR A 206 -13.03 22.43 10.68
C THR A 206 -13.93 23.59 10.22
N GLN A 207 -14.86 23.34 9.30
CA GLN A 207 -15.77 24.34 8.72
C GLN A 207 -16.64 25.09 9.75
N ASP A 208 -16.86 24.50 10.93
CA ASP A 208 -17.52 25.11 12.09
C ASP A 208 -16.63 26.12 12.86
N GLY A 209 -15.41 26.38 12.38
CA GLY A 209 -14.44 27.30 12.96
C GLY A 209 -13.64 26.76 14.16
N GLN A 210 -13.95 25.54 14.62
CA GLN A 210 -13.24 24.89 15.74
C GLN A 210 -11.91 24.29 15.29
N ALA A 211 -10.99 24.05 16.23
CA ALA A 211 -9.69 23.47 15.92
C ALA A 211 -9.83 21.98 15.50
N LEU A 212 -9.06 21.58 14.49
CA LEU A 212 -8.82 20.18 14.16
C LEU A 212 -7.72 19.66 15.10
N SER A 213 -8.11 19.08 16.23
CA SER A 213 -7.21 18.49 17.23
C SER A 213 -7.85 17.27 17.87
N LEU A 214 -7.03 16.27 18.26
CA LEU A 214 -7.50 15.09 18.98
C LEU A 214 -8.05 15.44 20.39
N ASP A 215 -7.53 16.49 21.04
CA ASP A 215 -8.01 16.92 22.37
C ASP A 215 -9.50 17.30 22.36
N ARG A 216 -10.02 17.80 21.22
CA ARG A 216 -11.45 18.12 21.01
C ARG A 216 -12.35 16.89 21.14
N PHE A 217 -11.80 15.72 20.85
CA PHE A 217 -12.52 14.45 20.76
C PHE A 217 -12.15 13.47 21.88
N LYS A 218 -11.31 13.91 22.84
CA LYS A 218 -10.84 13.07 23.95
C LYS A 218 -11.99 12.49 24.76
N GLY A 219 -11.91 11.19 25.05
CA GLY A 219 -12.98 10.42 25.70
C GLY A 219 -14.11 9.98 24.76
N LYS A 220 -14.11 10.35 23.48
CA LYS A 220 -15.01 9.81 22.46
C LYS A 220 -14.32 8.74 21.61
N VAL A 221 -15.10 7.80 21.08
CA VAL A 221 -14.67 7.01 19.92
C VAL A 221 -14.75 7.93 18.70
N LEU A 222 -13.64 8.15 17.99
CA LEU A 222 -13.57 9.07 16.85
C LEU A 222 -13.30 8.32 15.55
N LEU A 223 -14.15 8.47 14.53
CA LEU A 223 -13.80 8.10 13.17
C LEU A 223 -13.16 9.30 12.45
N VAL A 224 -11.94 9.14 11.94
CA VAL A 224 -11.32 10.06 10.99
C VAL A 224 -11.56 9.51 9.59
N ASP A 225 -12.25 10.27 8.73
CA ASP A 225 -12.68 9.84 7.39
C ASP A 225 -12.13 10.77 6.30
N PHE A 226 -11.15 10.29 5.53
CA PHE A 226 -10.54 10.98 4.40
C PHE A 226 -11.32 10.66 3.13
N TRP A 227 -12.10 11.61 2.60
CA TRP A 227 -13.16 11.38 1.62
C TRP A 227 -13.31 12.54 0.61
N ALA A 228 -14.21 12.40 -0.38
CA ALA A 228 -14.63 13.51 -1.25
C ALA A 228 -16.01 13.27 -1.89
N THR A 229 -16.69 14.34 -2.32
CA THR A 229 -17.95 14.27 -3.08
C THR A 229 -17.76 13.65 -4.46
N TRP A 230 -16.60 13.84 -5.12
CA TRP A 230 -16.33 13.26 -6.44
C TRP A 230 -16.05 11.75 -6.37
N CYS A 231 -15.57 11.24 -5.22
CA CYS A 231 -15.18 9.86 -4.99
C CYS A 231 -16.38 8.88 -4.90
N PRO A 232 -16.57 7.95 -5.87
CA PRO A 232 -17.70 7.01 -5.83
C PRO A 232 -17.73 6.05 -4.64
N PRO A 233 -16.62 5.39 -4.21
CA PRO A 233 -16.66 4.52 -3.04
C PRO A 233 -16.85 5.29 -1.74
N CYS A 234 -16.41 6.55 -1.65
CA CYS A 234 -16.68 7.41 -0.50
C CYS A 234 -18.20 7.64 -0.35
N LYS A 235 -18.88 8.04 -1.43
CA LYS A 235 -20.34 8.22 -1.46
C LYS A 235 -21.12 6.95 -1.14
N ALA A 236 -20.58 5.77 -1.44
CA ALA A 236 -21.19 4.49 -1.07
C ALA A 236 -21.16 4.20 0.44
N GLU A 237 -20.22 4.80 1.19
CA GLU A 237 -20.12 4.66 2.65
C GLU A 237 -20.95 5.67 3.43
N VAL A 238 -21.27 6.84 2.86
CA VAL A 238 -22.03 7.91 3.52
C VAL A 238 -23.32 7.41 4.21
N PRO A 239 -24.16 6.53 3.62
CA PRO A 239 -25.32 5.98 4.32
C PRO A 239 -24.98 5.18 5.59
N ASN A 240 -23.86 4.45 5.58
CA ASN A 240 -23.36 3.68 6.73
C ASN A 240 -22.86 4.63 7.84
N LEU A 241 -22.11 5.67 7.45
CA LEU A 241 -21.61 6.70 8.36
C LEU A 241 -22.75 7.48 9.03
N VAL A 242 -23.78 7.86 8.26
CA VAL A 242 -24.97 8.56 8.78
C VAL A 242 -25.76 7.67 9.74
N ALA A 243 -25.92 6.37 9.44
CA ALA A 243 -26.59 5.43 10.34
C ALA A 243 -25.81 5.24 11.66
N ALA A 244 -24.50 4.99 11.58
CA ALA A 244 -23.62 4.86 12.73
C ALA A 244 -23.60 6.13 13.59
N TYR A 245 -23.50 7.31 12.97
CA TYR A 245 -23.52 8.58 13.69
C TYR A 245 -24.85 8.79 14.45
N GLN A 246 -26.00 8.52 13.81
CA GLN A 246 -27.30 8.58 14.47
C GLN A 246 -27.43 7.56 15.62
N ALA A 247 -26.86 6.36 15.47
CA ALA A 247 -26.97 5.30 16.47
C ALA A 247 -26.03 5.46 17.68
N TYR A 248 -24.89 6.15 17.55
CA TYR A 248 -23.85 6.19 18.60
C TYR A 248 -23.37 7.59 19.04
N LYS A 249 -23.68 8.70 18.34
CA LYS A 249 -23.16 10.03 18.72
C LYS A 249 -23.46 10.39 20.20
N ASP A 250 -24.68 10.12 20.65
CA ASP A 250 -25.16 10.43 22.01
C ASP A 250 -24.64 9.41 23.05
N LYS A 251 -23.91 8.37 22.62
CA LYS A 251 -23.21 7.40 23.47
C LYS A 251 -21.72 7.70 23.62
N GLY A 252 -21.19 8.70 22.90
CA GLY A 252 -19.77 9.05 22.86
C GLY A 252 -19.04 8.65 21.58
N PHE A 253 -19.73 8.49 20.45
CA PHE A 253 -19.10 8.40 19.11
C PHE A 253 -19.03 9.80 18.47
N GLU A 254 -18.09 9.98 17.55
CA GLU A 254 -17.90 11.19 16.74
C GLU A 254 -17.28 10.83 15.39
N ILE A 255 -17.49 11.66 14.38
CA ILE A 255 -16.79 11.57 13.10
C ILE A 255 -16.11 12.92 12.81
N VAL A 256 -14.92 12.92 12.23
CA VAL A 256 -14.32 14.09 11.59
C VAL A 256 -13.96 13.75 10.15
N GLY A 257 -14.62 14.41 9.21
CA GLY A 257 -14.33 14.25 7.78
C GLY A 257 -13.16 15.14 7.36
N ILE A 258 -12.29 14.62 6.49
CA ILE A 258 -11.19 15.34 5.84
C ILE A 258 -11.49 15.30 4.34
N SER A 259 -12.07 16.37 3.80
CA SER A 259 -12.52 16.45 2.41
C SER A 259 -11.35 16.75 1.45
N PHE A 260 -11.29 16.01 0.35
CA PHE A 260 -10.43 16.22 -0.82
C PHE A 260 -11.21 16.88 -1.97
N ASP A 261 -12.28 17.62 -1.66
CA ASP A 261 -12.98 18.44 -2.64
C ASP A 261 -12.21 19.75 -2.87
N GLU A 262 -12.40 20.35 -4.04
CA GLU A 262 -11.77 21.60 -4.46
C GLU A 262 -12.76 22.77 -4.44
N ASP A 263 -14.04 22.49 -4.76
CA ASP A 263 -15.15 23.43 -4.62
C ASP A 263 -15.83 23.30 -3.24
N LYS A 264 -16.17 24.44 -2.63
CA LYS A 264 -16.79 24.49 -1.30
C LYS A 264 -18.31 24.42 -1.34
N ASP A 265 -18.95 24.95 -2.39
CA ASP A 265 -20.40 25.02 -2.48
C ASP A 265 -20.99 23.65 -2.84
N ASP A 266 -20.31 22.89 -3.71
CA ASP A 266 -20.67 21.48 -3.98
C ASP A 266 -20.46 20.59 -2.73
N LEU A 267 -19.41 20.82 -1.93
CA LEU A 267 -19.20 20.14 -0.65
C LEU A 267 -20.33 20.47 0.35
N ASP A 268 -20.57 21.75 0.63
CA ASP A 268 -21.58 22.20 1.60
C ASP A 268 -22.98 21.69 1.22
N LYS A 269 -23.30 21.73 -0.08
CA LYS A 269 -24.54 21.17 -0.63
C LYS A 269 -24.62 19.67 -0.41
N TYR A 270 -23.56 18.91 -0.74
CA TYR A 270 -23.57 17.45 -0.56
C TYR A 270 -23.73 17.06 0.91
N LEU A 271 -23.06 17.76 1.83
CA LEU A 271 -23.18 17.56 3.28
C LEU A 271 -24.62 17.78 3.75
N ALA A 272 -25.29 18.84 3.26
CA ALA A 272 -26.67 19.14 3.59
C ALA A 272 -27.67 18.12 3.01
N GLU A 273 -27.54 17.76 1.73
CA GLU A 273 -28.37 16.77 1.04
C GLU A 273 -28.29 15.39 1.70
N ASN A 274 -27.08 14.98 2.12
CA ASN A 274 -26.81 13.67 2.72
C ASN A 274 -26.85 13.66 4.26
N LYS A 275 -27.16 14.79 4.90
CA LYS A 275 -27.30 14.95 6.37
C LYS A 275 -26.03 14.58 7.16
N MET A 276 -24.86 14.88 6.61
CA MET A 276 -23.55 14.64 7.21
C MET A 276 -23.25 15.68 8.30
N ALA A 277 -23.93 15.53 9.44
CA ALA A 277 -23.99 16.52 10.53
C ALA A 277 -22.79 16.49 11.50
N TRP A 278 -21.60 16.12 11.02
CA TRP A 278 -20.37 16.03 11.79
C TRP A 278 -19.27 16.93 11.22
N PRO A 279 -18.28 17.38 12.03
CA PRO A 279 -17.28 18.35 11.59
C PRO A 279 -16.48 17.88 10.36
N GLN A 280 -16.24 18.82 9.44
CA GLN A 280 -15.47 18.61 8.21
C GLN A 280 -14.26 19.54 8.17
N TYR A 281 -13.09 19.03 7.80
CA TYR A 281 -11.94 19.83 7.34
C TYR A 281 -11.98 19.93 5.82
N PHE A 282 -11.73 21.12 5.30
CA PHE A 282 -11.63 21.43 3.87
C PHE A 282 -10.61 22.54 3.69
N ASP A 283 -9.68 22.37 2.74
CA ASP A 283 -8.72 23.41 2.33
C ASP A 283 -8.75 23.72 0.82
N GLY A 284 -9.63 23.06 0.06
CA GLY A 284 -9.82 23.30 -1.38
C GLY A 284 -8.65 22.81 -2.26
N LYS A 285 -7.76 21.95 -1.74
CA LYS A 285 -6.52 21.55 -2.43
C LYS A 285 -6.59 20.19 -3.14
N GLY A 286 -7.72 19.50 -3.10
CA GLY A 286 -7.84 18.16 -3.68
C GLY A 286 -6.81 17.19 -3.07
N TRP A 287 -6.00 16.55 -3.92
CA TRP A 287 -4.87 15.71 -3.47
C TRP A 287 -3.75 16.47 -2.75
N GLY A 288 -3.70 17.80 -2.86
CA GLY A 288 -2.82 18.67 -2.09
C GLY A 288 -3.29 18.98 -0.66
N ASN A 289 -4.39 18.37 -0.19
CA ASN A 289 -4.92 18.54 1.17
C ASN A 289 -3.82 18.30 2.21
N GLU A 290 -3.56 19.29 3.06
CA GLU A 290 -2.38 19.28 3.95
C GLU A 290 -2.48 18.22 5.05
N VAL A 291 -3.70 17.90 5.50
CA VAL A 291 -3.94 16.83 6.46
C VAL A 291 -3.75 15.47 5.75
N GLY A 292 -4.32 15.31 4.55
CA GLY A 292 -4.13 14.13 3.70
C GLY A 292 -2.67 13.81 3.41
N GLN A 293 -1.86 14.83 3.07
CA GLN A 293 -0.41 14.67 2.86
C GLN A 293 0.33 14.30 4.16
N THR A 294 -0.07 14.84 5.31
CA THR A 294 0.54 14.53 6.62
C THR A 294 0.41 13.04 6.98
N TYR A 295 -0.74 12.42 6.68
CA TYR A 295 -0.93 10.97 6.87
C TYR A 295 -0.54 10.14 5.63
N GLY A 296 -0.02 10.78 4.58
CA GLY A 296 0.34 10.18 3.29
C GLY A 296 -0.80 9.41 2.63
N ILE A 297 -2.00 9.99 2.61
CA ILE A 297 -3.19 9.41 1.98
C ILE A 297 -3.00 9.46 0.45
N ARG A 298 -2.92 8.28 -0.18
CA ARG A 298 -2.79 8.11 -1.64
C ARG A 298 -4.05 7.50 -2.30
N SER A 299 -5.04 7.12 -1.52
CA SER A 299 -6.35 6.65 -2.00
C SER A 299 -7.46 6.97 -0.98
N ILE A 300 -8.70 7.14 -1.45
CA ILE A 300 -9.87 7.44 -0.61
C ILE A 300 -11.06 6.51 -0.98
N PRO A 301 -11.98 6.17 -0.04
CA PRO A 301 -12.00 6.62 1.35
C PRO A 301 -10.95 5.91 2.20
N ALA A 302 -10.19 6.67 2.99
CA ALA A 302 -9.30 6.13 4.01
C ALA A 302 -9.88 6.47 5.37
N MET A 303 -10.02 5.48 6.25
CA MET A 303 -10.70 5.63 7.54
C MET A 303 -9.84 5.09 8.68
N TYR A 304 -9.87 5.77 9.82
CA TYR A 304 -9.25 5.34 11.07
C TYR A 304 -10.25 5.52 12.21
N LEU A 305 -10.57 4.44 12.93
CA LEU A 305 -11.43 4.50 14.11
C LEU A 305 -10.56 4.51 15.35
N LEU A 306 -10.72 5.51 16.21
CA LEU A 306 -9.91 5.75 17.40
C LEU A 306 -10.72 5.49 18.69
N ASP A 307 -10.04 5.08 19.76
CA ASP A 307 -10.59 5.09 21.11
C ASP A 307 -10.50 6.48 21.78
N GLY A 308 -11.03 6.59 23.00
CA GLY A 308 -11.06 7.83 23.77
C GLY A 308 -9.68 8.37 24.20
N ASP A 309 -8.62 7.57 24.11
CA ASP A 309 -7.23 7.98 24.34
C ASP A 309 -6.49 8.29 23.02
N GLY A 310 -7.16 8.16 21.86
CA GLY A 310 -6.62 8.45 20.53
C GLY A 310 -5.84 7.30 19.90
N LYS A 311 -5.98 6.05 20.38
CA LYS A 311 -5.36 4.88 19.75
C LYS A 311 -6.27 4.30 18.68
N VAL A 312 -5.69 3.80 17.59
CA VAL A 312 -6.46 3.20 16.50
C VAL A 312 -7.01 1.83 16.90
N LEU A 313 -8.33 1.71 16.90
CA LEU A 313 -9.07 0.46 17.09
C LEU A 313 -9.16 -0.38 15.80
N ALA A 314 -9.25 0.29 14.65
CA ALA A 314 -9.46 -0.30 13.33
C ALA A 314 -9.13 0.71 12.21
N ALA A 315 -8.78 0.24 11.01
CA ALA A 315 -8.44 1.10 9.87
C ALA A 315 -8.78 0.52 8.48
N GLY A 316 -9.00 1.40 7.51
CA GLY A 316 -9.11 1.05 6.10
C GLY A 316 -10.38 0.25 5.75
N GLN A 317 -10.19 -0.94 5.16
CA GLN A 317 -11.29 -1.73 4.58
C GLN A 317 -12.26 -2.30 5.63
N GLU A 318 -11.80 -2.59 6.85
CA GLU A 318 -12.65 -3.21 7.88
C GLU A 318 -13.73 -2.27 8.43
N LEU A 319 -13.60 -0.97 8.19
CA LEU A 319 -14.57 0.06 8.56
C LEU A 319 -15.67 0.26 7.50
N ARG A 320 -15.50 -0.29 6.29
CA ARG A 320 -16.44 -0.12 5.17
C ARG A 320 -17.68 -1.03 5.27
N GLY A 321 -18.77 -0.61 4.65
CA GLY A 321 -20.06 -1.30 4.71
C GLY A 321 -20.57 -1.46 6.14
N GLY A 322 -21.12 -2.64 6.45
CA GLY A 322 -21.47 -3.04 7.81
C GLY A 322 -20.26 -3.40 8.70
N GLY A 323 -19.06 -2.89 8.40
CA GLY A 323 -17.83 -3.08 9.17
C GLY A 323 -17.79 -2.20 10.42
N LEU A 324 -17.84 -0.87 10.22
CA LEU A 324 -17.91 0.13 11.29
C LEU A 324 -19.00 -0.19 12.33
N GLU A 325 -20.23 -0.49 11.87
CA GLU A 325 -21.37 -0.79 12.76
C GLU A 325 -21.09 -1.97 13.69
N LYS A 326 -20.43 -3.04 13.22
CA LYS A 326 -20.08 -4.19 14.06
C LYS A 326 -19.07 -3.81 15.14
N ILE A 327 -18.09 -2.96 14.80
CA ILE A 327 -17.05 -2.53 15.72
C ILE A 327 -17.64 -1.57 16.77
N LEU A 328 -18.50 -0.63 16.37
CA LEU A 328 -19.22 0.25 17.29
C LEU A 328 -20.17 -0.53 18.20
N ALA A 329 -20.94 -1.49 17.66
CA ALA A 329 -21.80 -2.37 18.46
C ALA A 329 -20.98 -3.20 19.47
N ALA A 330 -19.83 -3.75 19.07
CA ALA A 330 -18.93 -4.50 19.94
C ALA A 330 -18.16 -3.63 20.96
N HIS A 331 -18.04 -2.32 20.72
CA HIS A 331 -17.48 -1.35 21.66
C HIS A 331 -18.53 -0.89 22.69
N PHE A 332 -19.65 -0.33 22.21
CA PHE A 332 -20.68 0.28 23.05
C PHE A 332 -21.65 -0.72 23.69
N GLY A 333 -21.76 -1.95 23.17
CA GLY A 333 -22.60 -3.02 23.72
C GLY A 333 -22.01 -3.80 24.90
N LYS A 334 -20.81 -3.44 25.37
CA LYS A 334 -20.13 -4.07 26.53
C LYS A 334 -20.44 -3.33 27.85
N LYS A 335 -21.71 -3.05 28.13
CA LYS A 335 -22.20 -2.38 29.34
C LYS A 335 -23.35 -3.16 29.97
#